data_AF-A0A4Z1C3J8-F1
#
_entry.id   AF-A0A4Z1C3J8-F1
#
_cell.length_a   1.000
_cell.length_b   1.000
_cell.length_c   1.000
_cell.angle_alpha   90.00
_cell.angle_beta   90.00
_cell.angle_gamma   90.00
#
_symmetry.space_group_name_H-M   'P 1'
#
loop_
_entity.id
_entity.type
_entity.pdbx_description
1 polymer ?
#
loop_
_entity_poly.entity_id
_entity_poly.type
_entity_poly.pdbx_seq_one_letter_code
_entity_poly.pdbx_strand_id
1 'polypeptide(L)'
;MATPAISDAYSLDETTRIVTDQDSGTEWLQWTETIGMAVDDDFSSIQGGGWSVASNEQMSALYDAFFPSIVWDADENTSQFSYGITTYGDGIDNAFKFGELFGWTYARDSKSVQTGRPFEYSTGFNATYAYFGNDLDGDGRINRTSVLSESIFDNPENGVYRERAEYFDLTSDNYSPGGTYFGGGVALVRTTPTTKVPEPSTLALLGLGLAGLTYARRKSRSRVYSIHS
;
A
#
# COMPACT_ATOMS: atom_id res chain seq x y z
N MET A 1 14.50 18.81 -10.60
CA MET A 1 13.82 17.53 -10.90
C MET A 1 12.52 17.53 -10.11
N ALA A 2 11.40 17.18 -10.73
CA ALA A 2 10.13 17.10 -10.01
C ALA A 2 10.21 15.92 -9.04
N THR A 3 9.98 16.15 -7.75
CA THR A 3 9.80 15.08 -6.77
C THR A 3 8.60 14.24 -7.22
N PRO A 4 8.76 12.93 -7.47
CA PRO A 4 7.61 12.09 -7.74
C PRO A 4 6.66 12.18 -6.54
N ALA A 5 5.38 12.47 -6.78
CA ALA A 5 4.38 12.43 -5.73
C ALA A 5 4.18 10.97 -5.32
N ILE A 6 4.26 10.70 -4.02
CA ILE A 6 3.84 9.44 -3.42
C ILE A 6 2.34 9.25 -3.74
N SER A 7 1.94 8.02 -4.06
CA SER A 7 0.57 7.75 -4.48
C SER A 7 -0.45 8.04 -3.37
N ASP A 8 -1.28 9.08 -3.57
CA ASP A 8 -2.50 9.32 -2.79
C ASP A 8 -3.62 8.30 -3.11
N ALA A 9 -3.35 7.31 -3.96
CA ALA A 9 -4.33 6.28 -4.34
C ALA A 9 -4.57 5.24 -3.22
N TYR A 10 -3.73 5.20 -2.19
CA TYR A 10 -3.87 4.26 -1.08
C TYR A 10 -4.60 4.90 0.09
N SER A 11 -5.67 4.25 0.55
CA SER A 11 -6.43 4.70 1.72
C SER A 11 -6.64 3.56 2.72
N LEU A 12 -6.32 3.82 3.99
CA LEU A 12 -6.55 2.90 5.10
C LEU A 12 -7.94 3.09 5.70
N ASP A 13 -8.69 2.00 5.84
CA ASP A 13 -9.81 1.91 6.78
C ASP A 13 -9.28 1.41 8.13
N GLU A 14 -9.21 2.30 9.13
CA GLU A 14 -8.70 1.98 10.47
C GLU A 14 -9.58 0.98 11.26
N THR A 15 -10.85 0.82 10.86
CA THR A 15 -11.76 -0.13 11.50
C THR A 15 -11.50 -1.55 11.03
N THR A 16 -11.32 -1.71 9.73
CA THR A 16 -11.08 -3.02 9.11
C THR A 16 -9.60 -3.33 8.92
N ARG A 17 -8.71 -2.35 9.10
CA ARG A 17 -7.26 -2.52 8.84
C ARG A 17 -6.96 -2.95 7.39
N ILE A 18 -7.79 -2.48 6.46
CA ILE A 18 -7.64 -2.72 5.03
C ILE A 18 -7.14 -1.44 4.37
N VAL A 19 -6.07 -1.57 3.58
CA VAL A 19 -5.57 -0.52 2.70
C VAL A 19 -6.11 -0.79 1.30
N THR A 20 -6.88 0.13 0.75
CA THR A 20 -7.40 0.03 -0.62
C THR A 20 -6.52 0.83 -1.56
N ASP A 21 -6.02 0.17 -2.61
CA ASP A 21 -5.51 0.82 -3.81
C ASP A 21 -6.70 1.22 -4.70
N GLN A 22 -6.98 2.52 -4.77
CA GLN A 22 -8.11 3.06 -5.52
C GLN A 22 -7.95 2.94 -7.04
N ASP A 23 -6.72 2.79 -7.54
CA ASP A 23 -6.46 2.68 -8.98
C ASP A 23 -6.71 1.26 -9.49
N SER A 24 -6.26 0.25 -8.75
CA SER A 24 -6.43 -1.17 -9.12
C SER A 24 -7.67 -1.84 -8.53
N GLY A 25 -8.22 -1.29 -7.44
CA GLY A 25 -9.23 -1.96 -6.62
C GLY A 25 -8.68 -3.12 -5.79
N THR A 26 -7.36 -3.25 -5.69
CA THR A 26 -6.71 -4.23 -4.82
C THR A 26 -6.84 -3.77 -3.37
N GLU A 27 -7.31 -4.67 -2.51
CA GLU A 27 -7.28 -4.50 -1.07
C GLU A 27 -6.09 -5.24 -0.50
N TRP A 28 -5.36 -4.56 0.39
CA TRP A 28 -4.25 -5.08 1.16
C TRP A 28 -4.65 -5.15 2.62
N LEU A 29 -4.38 -6.26 3.28
CA LEU A 29 -4.49 -6.32 4.73
C LEU A 29 -3.27 -5.62 5.34
N GLN A 30 -3.45 -4.78 6.37
CA GLN A 30 -2.31 -4.27 7.13
C GLN A 30 -1.44 -5.42 7.64
N TRP A 31 -0.13 -5.30 7.45
CA TRP A 31 0.82 -6.36 7.77
C TRP A 31 0.88 -6.67 9.27
N THR A 32 0.41 -5.74 10.12
CA THR A 32 0.28 -5.97 11.57
C THR A 32 -0.73 -7.05 11.91
N GLU A 33 -1.72 -7.30 11.05
CA GLU A 33 -2.78 -8.30 11.28
C GLU A 33 -2.28 -9.74 11.09
N THR A 34 -1.09 -9.91 10.48
CA THR A 34 -0.50 -11.21 10.14
C THR A 34 0.84 -11.45 10.84
N ILE A 35 1.16 -10.68 11.89
CA ILE A 35 2.40 -10.86 12.65
C ILE A 35 2.43 -12.27 13.25
N GLY A 36 3.53 -12.98 12.97
CA GLY A 36 3.75 -14.34 13.48
C GLY A 36 3.04 -15.44 12.71
N MET A 37 2.35 -15.10 11.61
CA MET A 37 1.85 -16.07 10.64
C MET A 37 2.94 -16.47 9.64
N ALA A 38 2.83 -17.67 9.11
CA ALA A 38 3.63 -18.18 8.00
C ALA A 38 2.89 -17.99 6.67
N VAL A 39 3.61 -18.05 5.55
CA VAL A 39 3.02 -17.87 4.21
C VAL A 39 2.12 -19.04 3.81
N ASP A 40 2.36 -20.21 4.38
CA ASP A 40 1.57 -21.43 4.17
C ASP A 40 0.42 -21.62 5.19
N ASP A 41 0.15 -20.62 6.04
CA ASP A 41 -1.02 -20.62 6.93
C ASP A 41 -2.35 -20.48 6.17
N ASP A 42 -3.45 -20.91 6.79
CA ASP A 42 -4.80 -20.72 6.25
C ASP A 42 -5.37 -19.33 6.58
N PHE A 43 -5.45 -18.47 5.57
CA PHE A 43 -5.97 -17.10 5.68
C PHE A 43 -7.50 -17.00 5.51
N SER A 44 -8.21 -18.11 5.31
CA SER A 44 -9.65 -18.11 4.97
C SER A 44 -10.55 -17.51 6.06
N SER A 45 -10.11 -17.52 7.31
CA SER A 45 -10.85 -17.00 8.46
C SER A 45 -10.65 -15.50 8.70
N ILE A 46 -9.64 -14.87 8.08
CA ILE A 46 -9.30 -13.47 8.31
C ILE A 46 -10.34 -12.58 7.64
N GLN A 47 -11.10 -11.84 8.44
CA GLN A 47 -12.00 -10.77 7.98
C GLN A 47 -12.94 -11.16 6.81
N GLY A 48 -13.53 -12.35 6.88
CA GLY A 48 -14.44 -12.86 5.85
C GLY A 48 -13.75 -13.52 4.65
N GLY A 49 -12.43 -13.65 4.68
CA GLY A 49 -11.64 -14.43 3.73
C GLY A 49 -11.38 -13.73 2.39
N GLY A 50 -10.98 -14.54 1.41
CA GLY A 50 -10.60 -14.08 0.06
C GLY A 50 -9.15 -13.60 -0.05
N TRP A 51 -8.37 -13.69 1.03
CA TRP A 51 -6.97 -13.29 1.06
C TRP A 51 -6.07 -14.33 0.40
N SER A 52 -5.10 -13.82 -0.36
CA SER A 52 -3.97 -14.57 -0.91
C SER A 52 -2.69 -13.81 -0.63
N VAL A 53 -1.57 -14.53 -0.58
CA VAL A 53 -0.24 -13.92 -0.48
C VAL A 53 -0.01 -13.02 -1.70
N ALA A 54 0.54 -11.82 -1.48
CA ALA A 54 0.85 -10.88 -2.54
C ALA A 54 1.93 -11.45 -3.47
N SER A 55 1.72 -11.38 -4.78
CA SER A 55 2.71 -11.80 -5.76
C SER A 55 3.89 -10.81 -5.86
N ASN A 56 4.97 -11.24 -6.52
CA ASN A 56 6.12 -10.37 -6.82
C ASN A 56 5.73 -9.17 -7.69
N GLU A 57 4.78 -9.36 -8.61
CA GLU A 57 4.22 -8.29 -9.46
C GLU A 57 3.43 -7.27 -8.64
N GLN A 58 2.63 -7.72 -7.67
CA GLN A 58 1.86 -6.82 -6.81
C GLN A 58 2.77 -6.04 -5.86
N MET A 59 3.82 -6.68 -5.33
CA MET A 59 4.76 -6.03 -4.43
C MET A 59 5.68 -5.05 -5.13
N SER A 60 6.18 -5.36 -6.34
CA SER A 60 6.95 -4.42 -7.15
C SER A 60 6.10 -3.20 -7.54
N ALA A 61 4.85 -3.39 -7.96
CA ALA A 61 3.93 -2.29 -8.25
C ALA A 61 3.63 -1.40 -7.02
N LEU A 62 3.44 -2.03 -5.85
CA LEU A 62 3.29 -1.29 -4.58
C LEU A 62 4.55 -0.46 -4.29
N TYR A 63 5.72 -1.05 -4.48
CA TYR A 63 7.00 -0.38 -4.25
C TYR A 63 7.26 0.76 -5.23
N ASP A 64 6.93 0.62 -6.51
CA ASP A 64 6.98 1.70 -7.50
C ASP A 64 6.09 2.89 -7.08
N ALA A 65 4.94 2.63 -6.45
CA ALA A 65 4.01 3.67 -6.01
C ALA A 65 4.51 4.51 -4.81
N PHE A 66 5.31 3.92 -3.93
CA PHE A 66 5.84 4.58 -2.73
C PHE A 66 7.31 5.00 -2.85
N PHE A 67 8.10 4.29 -3.63
CA PHE A 67 9.54 4.45 -3.75
C PHE A 67 10.01 4.59 -5.21
N PRO A 68 9.49 5.58 -5.95
CA PRO A 68 9.71 5.72 -7.40
C PRO A 68 11.14 6.15 -7.80
N SER A 69 12.03 6.35 -6.82
CA SER A 69 13.45 6.64 -7.07
C SER A 69 14.24 5.39 -7.50
N ILE A 70 13.63 4.22 -7.39
CA ILE A 70 14.16 2.92 -7.80
C ILE A 70 13.15 2.31 -8.77
N VAL A 71 13.66 1.61 -9.78
CA VAL A 71 12.81 0.79 -10.65
C VAL A 71 12.72 -0.58 -9.98
N TRP A 72 11.51 -0.97 -9.59
CA TRP A 72 11.29 -2.26 -8.95
C TRP A 72 10.86 -3.30 -9.98
N ASP A 73 11.56 -4.42 -10.03
CA ASP A 73 11.17 -5.57 -10.84
C ASP A 73 10.50 -6.67 -10.00
N ALA A 74 9.77 -7.54 -10.69
CA ALA A 74 9.03 -8.66 -10.10
C ALA A 74 9.82 -9.98 -10.14
N ASP A 75 11.12 -9.95 -10.45
CA ASP A 75 11.95 -11.15 -10.49
C ASP A 75 12.23 -11.64 -9.07
N GLU A 76 11.72 -12.83 -8.75
CA GLU A 76 11.86 -13.43 -7.42
C GLU A 76 13.32 -13.63 -7.01
N ASN A 77 14.21 -13.79 -7.99
CA ASN A 77 15.63 -14.08 -7.79
C ASN A 77 16.47 -12.80 -7.63
N THR A 78 15.87 -11.60 -7.69
CA THR A 78 16.59 -10.33 -7.66
C THR A 78 16.44 -9.64 -6.29
N SER A 79 17.56 -9.25 -5.69
CA SER A 79 17.58 -8.37 -4.51
C SER A 79 17.71 -6.91 -4.91
N GLN A 80 16.80 -6.06 -4.44
CA GLN A 80 16.68 -4.65 -4.79
C GLN A 80 16.57 -3.81 -3.52
N PHE A 81 17.34 -2.72 -3.40
CA PHE A 81 17.40 -1.92 -2.17
C PHE A 81 17.86 -0.46 -2.40
N SER A 82 17.53 0.43 -1.47
CA SER A 82 17.69 1.89 -1.62
C SER A 82 19.03 2.52 -1.26
N TYR A 83 20.08 1.70 -1.13
CA TYR A 83 21.36 2.16 -0.59
C TYR A 83 21.96 3.33 -1.39
N GLY A 84 22.19 4.45 -0.71
CA GLY A 84 22.81 5.65 -1.28
C GLY A 84 21.86 6.55 -2.09
N ILE A 85 20.55 6.28 -2.07
CA ILE A 85 19.53 7.04 -2.81
C ILE A 85 18.75 7.98 -1.88
N THR A 86 18.52 7.58 -0.64
CA THR A 86 17.80 8.33 0.39
C THR A 86 18.75 9.22 1.20
N THR A 87 18.23 10.33 1.75
CA THR A 87 18.99 11.25 2.60
C THR A 87 18.25 11.45 3.92
N TYR A 88 18.97 11.50 5.03
CA TYR A 88 18.38 11.77 6.34
C TYR A 88 17.93 13.24 6.43
N GLY A 89 16.75 13.48 7.00
CA GLY A 89 16.24 14.83 7.28
C GLY A 89 16.00 15.69 6.05
N ASP A 90 15.79 15.08 4.88
CA ASP A 90 15.46 15.81 3.64
C ASP A 90 13.97 16.19 3.54
N GLY A 91 13.15 15.73 4.49
CA GLY A 91 11.71 15.97 4.57
C GLY A 91 10.88 15.11 3.62
N ILE A 92 11.49 14.10 2.99
CA ILE A 92 10.82 13.09 2.16
C ILE A 92 10.72 11.80 2.97
N ASP A 93 9.58 11.62 3.64
CA ASP A 93 9.35 10.49 4.54
C ASP A 93 8.47 9.40 3.91
N ASN A 94 8.93 8.80 2.81
CA ASN A 94 8.16 7.80 2.07
C ASN A 94 7.97 6.52 2.91
N ALA A 95 9.03 6.09 3.59
CA ALA A 95 8.97 4.93 4.47
C ALA A 95 7.99 5.18 5.63
N PHE A 96 7.95 6.40 6.17
CA PHE A 96 7.00 6.74 7.23
C PHE A 96 5.55 6.65 6.76
N LYS A 97 5.23 7.25 5.61
CA LYS A 97 3.88 7.16 5.02
C LYS A 97 3.48 5.73 4.69
N PHE A 98 4.42 4.95 4.14
CA PHE A 98 4.22 3.52 3.88
C PHE A 98 3.84 2.78 5.17
N GLY A 99 4.63 2.96 6.24
CA GLY A 99 4.39 2.28 7.51
C GLY A 99 3.13 2.73 8.25
N GLU A 100 2.68 3.97 8.08
CA GLU A 100 1.37 4.40 8.62
C GLU A 100 0.19 3.75 7.88
N LEU A 101 0.32 3.45 6.59
CA LEU A 101 -0.71 2.74 5.83
C LEU A 101 -0.68 1.23 6.07
N PHE A 102 0.48 0.60 5.90
CA PHE A 102 0.61 -0.87 5.92
C PHE A 102 0.93 -1.43 7.31
N GLY A 103 1.28 -0.57 8.26
CA GLY A 103 1.54 -0.92 9.64
C GLY A 103 3.01 -1.26 9.91
N TRP A 104 3.47 -0.88 11.09
CA TRP A 104 4.79 -1.20 11.62
C TRP A 104 4.79 -2.56 12.31
N THR A 105 5.43 -3.58 11.72
CA THR A 105 5.43 -4.95 12.27
C THR A 105 6.60 -5.28 13.19
N TYR A 106 7.72 -4.54 13.07
CA TYR A 106 8.93 -4.80 13.87
C TYR A 106 9.15 -3.75 14.95
N ALA A 107 9.19 -2.48 14.57
CA ALA A 107 9.49 -1.37 15.46
C ALA A 107 8.56 -0.18 15.20
N ARG A 108 8.05 0.44 16.27
CA ARG A 108 7.36 1.73 16.22
C ARG A 108 7.85 2.63 17.34
N ASP A 109 8.20 3.87 17.02
CA ASP A 109 8.75 4.85 17.95
C ASP A 109 9.90 4.30 18.79
N SER A 110 10.83 3.60 18.12
CA SER A 110 12.00 2.96 18.76
C SER A 110 11.62 1.92 19.82
N LYS A 111 10.46 1.27 19.68
CA LYS A 111 10.03 0.14 20.51
C LYS A 111 9.65 -1.05 19.66
N SER A 112 10.01 -2.24 20.11
CA SER A 112 9.56 -3.49 19.51
C SER A 112 8.05 -3.58 19.55
N VAL A 113 7.41 -3.78 18.39
CA VAL A 113 5.96 -3.92 18.28
C VAL A 113 5.48 -5.17 19.04
N GLN A 114 6.29 -6.22 19.04
CA GLN A 114 5.95 -7.49 19.66
C GLN A 114 6.12 -7.50 21.18
N THR A 115 7.19 -6.86 21.69
CA THR A 115 7.54 -6.94 23.12
C THR A 115 7.28 -5.65 23.88
N GLY A 116 7.02 -4.54 23.18
CA GLY A 116 6.94 -3.19 23.75
C GLY A 116 8.26 -2.65 24.29
N ARG A 117 9.35 -3.43 24.23
CA ARG A 117 10.66 -3.05 24.77
C ARG A 117 11.30 -1.98 23.89
N PRO A 118 11.92 -0.94 24.48
CA PRO A 118 12.66 0.04 23.71
C PRO A 118 13.87 -0.60 23.04
N PHE A 119 14.16 -0.19 21.81
CA PHE A 119 15.45 -0.40 21.17
C PHE A 119 16.40 0.64 21.75
N GLU A 120 17.20 0.20 22.73
CA GLU A 120 18.22 1.04 23.33
C GLU A 120 19.08 1.66 22.23
N TYR A 121 19.38 2.95 22.40
CA TYR A 121 20.22 3.71 21.49
C TYR A 121 19.63 3.96 20.09
N SER A 122 18.31 3.93 19.94
CA SER A 122 17.65 4.43 18.74
C SER A 122 16.57 5.46 19.08
N THR A 123 16.47 6.50 18.25
CA THR A 123 15.42 7.52 18.31
C THR A 123 14.75 7.64 16.95
N GLY A 124 13.43 7.68 16.93
CA GLY A 124 12.64 7.77 15.68
C GLY A 124 12.64 6.50 14.83
N PHE A 125 13.22 5.39 15.32
CA PHE A 125 13.28 4.15 14.55
C PHE A 125 11.91 3.48 14.42
N ASN A 126 11.41 3.42 13.19
CA ASN A 126 10.25 2.64 12.79
C ASN A 126 10.65 1.64 11.72
N ALA A 127 10.10 0.44 11.78
CA ALA A 127 10.44 -0.63 10.85
C ALA A 127 9.31 -1.62 10.68
N THR A 128 9.12 -2.06 9.45
CA THR A 128 8.17 -3.10 9.08
C THR A 128 8.83 -4.11 8.15
N TYR A 129 8.47 -5.36 8.34
CA TYR A 129 8.83 -6.48 7.48
C TYR A 129 7.56 -7.22 7.07
N ALA A 130 7.57 -7.75 5.85
CA ALA A 130 6.57 -8.71 5.40
C ALA A 130 7.17 -9.77 4.49
N TYR A 131 6.54 -10.94 4.51
CA TYR A 131 6.77 -12.01 3.55
C TYR A 131 5.78 -11.92 2.40
N PHE A 132 6.24 -12.25 1.20
CA PHE A 132 5.45 -12.18 -0.02
C PHE A 132 6.06 -13.08 -1.10
N GLY A 133 5.39 -13.16 -2.24
CA GLY A 133 5.89 -13.78 -3.44
C GLY A 133 5.30 -15.16 -3.69
N ASN A 134 5.33 -15.55 -4.95
CA ASN A 134 5.07 -16.91 -5.40
C ASN A 134 6.41 -17.52 -5.79
N ASP A 135 6.55 -18.81 -5.56
CA ASP A 135 7.69 -19.63 -6.00
C ASP A 135 7.51 -20.00 -7.50
N LEU A 136 8.14 -19.22 -8.41
CA LEU A 136 8.00 -19.37 -9.86
C LEU A 136 8.95 -20.44 -10.43
N ASP A 137 10.10 -20.65 -9.81
CA ASP A 137 11.09 -21.65 -10.24
C ASP A 137 10.98 -23.01 -9.54
N GLY A 138 10.17 -23.10 -8.48
CA GLY A 138 9.79 -24.33 -7.79
C GLY A 138 10.81 -24.79 -6.74
N ASP A 139 11.65 -23.91 -6.21
CA ASP A 139 12.67 -24.23 -5.21
C ASP A 139 12.14 -24.20 -3.76
N GLY A 140 10.88 -23.83 -3.58
CA GLY A 140 10.19 -23.75 -2.30
C GLY A 140 10.58 -22.53 -1.48
N ARG A 141 10.99 -21.43 -2.12
CA ARG A 141 11.34 -20.18 -1.44
C ARG A 141 10.37 -19.05 -1.72
N ILE A 142 10.48 -18.01 -0.89
CA ILE A 142 9.69 -16.79 -0.95
C ILE A 142 10.55 -15.57 -0.64
N ASN A 143 10.06 -14.41 -1.07
CA ASN A 143 10.69 -13.13 -0.86
C ASN A 143 10.33 -12.54 0.51
N ARG A 144 11.13 -11.59 0.96
CA ARG A 144 10.86 -10.75 2.12
C ARG A 144 11.09 -9.30 1.72
N THR A 145 10.34 -8.42 2.36
CA THR A 145 10.53 -6.98 2.22
C THR A 145 10.84 -6.35 3.57
N SER A 146 11.53 -5.21 3.51
CA SER A 146 11.85 -4.39 4.67
C SER A 146 11.60 -2.92 4.33
N VAL A 147 10.95 -2.18 5.23
CA VAL A 147 10.84 -0.71 5.16
C VAL A 147 11.19 -0.14 6.53
N LEU A 148 12.19 0.72 6.56
CA LEU A 148 12.74 1.36 7.74
C LEU A 148 12.67 2.88 7.55
N SER A 149 12.12 3.59 8.54
CA SER A 149 12.15 5.05 8.56
C SER A 149 13.56 5.57 8.82
N GLU A 150 13.73 6.87 8.57
CA GLU A 150 14.88 7.57 9.11
C GLU A 150 14.95 7.44 10.64
N SER A 151 16.17 7.49 11.16
CA SER A 151 16.42 7.31 12.60
C SER A 151 17.80 7.80 13.01
N ILE A 152 17.95 8.05 14.31
CA ILE A 152 19.24 8.32 14.94
C ILE A 152 19.62 7.10 15.78
N PHE A 153 20.85 6.62 15.60
CA PHE A 153 21.46 5.61 16.45
C PHE A 153 22.59 6.22 17.29
N ASP A 154 22.48 6.03 18.60
CA ASP A 154 23.50 6.47 19.55
C ASP A 154 24.49 5.33 19.77
N ASN A 155 25.78 5.63 19.83
CA ASN A 155 26.73 4.69 20.40
C ASN A 155 27.07 5.15 21.83
N PRO A 156 26.58 4.45 22.87
CA PRO A 156 26.79 4.86 24.26
C PRO A 156 28.27 4.77 24.68
N GLU A 157 29.08 3.94 24.00
CA GLU A 157 30.48 3.72 24.36
C GLU A 157 31.38 4.90 23.99
N ASN A 158 31.00 5.69 22.98
CA ASN A 158 31.81 6.81 22.50
C ASN A 158 31.02 8.11 22.28
N GLY A 159 29.72 8.13 22.55
CA GLY A 159 28.85 9.30 22.38
C GLY A 159 28.66 9.74 20.93
N VAL A 160 28.95 8.88 19.95
CA VAL A 160 28.80 9.20 18.53
C VAL A 160 27.37 8.93 18.09
N TYR A 161 26.72 9.97 17.56
CA TYR A 161 25.42 9.90 16.91
C TYR A 161 25.59 9.50 15.45
N ARG A 162 24.76 8.57 14.97
CA ARG A 162 24.69 8.20 13.55
C ARG A 162 23.28 8.38 13.04
N GLU A 163 23.15 9.27 12.07
CA GLU A 163 21.94 9.42 11.29
C GLU A 163 21.84 8.26 10.29
N ARG A 164 20.64 7.70 10.14
CA ARG A 164 20.31 6.74 9.08
C ARG A 164 19.13 7.28 8.29
N ALA A 165 19.35 7.44 6.99
CA ALA A 165 18.27 7.70 6.05
C ALA A 165 17.30 6.51 5.97
N GLU A 166 16.13 6.73 5.36
CA GLU A 166 15.17 5.68 5.09
C GLU A 166 15.81 4.53 4.30
N TYR A 167 15.38 3.30 4.59
CA TYR A 167 15.87 2.11 3.91
C TYR A 167 14.71 1.21 3.54
N PHE A 168 14.67 0.74 2.30
CA PHE A 168 13.63 -0.17 1.83
C PHE A 168 14.21 -1.18 0.84
N ASP A 169 13.71 -2.41 0.91
CA ASP A 169 14.16 -3.53 0.08
C ASP A 169 13.05 -4.51 -0.32
N LEU A 170 13.29 -5.15 -1.46
CA LEU A 170 12.72 -6.42 -1.87
C LEU A 170 13.89 -7.41 -1.96
N THR A 171 13.93 -8.42 -1.10
CA THR A 171 14.98 -9.45 -1.17
C THR A 171 14.66 -10.43 -2.27
N SER A 172 15.68 -11.14 -2.75
CA SER A 172 15.42 -12.38 -3.48
C SER A 172 14.80 -13.45 -2.57
N ASP A 173 14.24 -14.48 -3.18
CA ASP A 173 13.57 -15.64 -2.59
C ASP A 173 14.54 -16.56 -1.83
N ASN A 174 15.00 -16.12 -0.68
CA ASN A 174 15.89 -16.92 0.18
C ASN A 174 15.18 -17.49 1.42
N TYR A 175 13.89 -17.22 1.59
CA TYR A 175 13.16 -17.56 2.81
C TYR A 175 12.27 -18.78 2.64
N SER A 176 12.10 -19.56 3.71
CA SER A 176 11.18 -20.69 3.73
C SER A 176 9.73 -20.20 3.95
N PRO A 177 8.73 -20.72 3.23
CA PRO A 177 7.32 -20.37 3.41
C PRO A 177 6.79 -20.56 4.84
N GLY A 178 7.21 -21.65 5.49
CA GLY A 178 6.88 -21.94 6.89
C GLY A 178 7.70 -21.16 7.92
N GLY A 179 8.61 -20.30 7.46
CA GLY A 179 9.48 -19.51 8.32
C GLY A 179 8.76 -18.28 8.86
N THR A 180 8.62 -18.19 10.18
CA THR A 180 8.17 -16.95 10.84
C THR A 180 9.39 -16.16 11.31
N TYR A 181 9.64 -14.99 10.72
CA TYR A 181 10.62 -14.06 11.28
C TYR A 181 10.02 -13.27 12.42
N PHE A 182 10.83 -13.06 13.46
CA PHE A 182 10.45 -12.27 14.62
C PHE A 182 10.18 -10.81 14.21
N GLY A 183 8.91 -10.45 14.11
CA GLY A 183 8.43 -9.09 13.84
C GLY A 183 8.14 -8.81 12.37
N GLY A 184 7.90 -9.85 11.56
CA GLY A 184 7.34 -9.71 10.21
C GLY A 184 5.88 -10.17 10.14
N GLY A 185 5.12 -9.58 9.23
CA GLY A 185 3.81 -10.08 8.79
C GLY A 185 3.90 -10.86 7.49
N VAL A 186 2.75 -11.26 6.96
CA VAL A 186 2.57 -11.74 5.58
C VAL A 186 1.79 -10.68 4.82
N ALA A 187 2.30 -10.28 3.65
CA ALA A 187 1.59 -9.35 2.77
C ALA A 187 0.44 -10.11 2.10
N LEU A 188 -0.80 -9.80 2.50
CA LEU A 188 -2.00 -10.39 1.96
C LEU A 188 -2.78 -9.38 1.13
N VAL A 189 -3.27 -9.86 0.00
CA VAL A 189 -4.09 -9.11 -0.95
C VAL A 189 -5.36 -9.85 -1.27
N ARG A 190 -6.37 -9.11 -1.68
CA ARG A 190 -7.52 -9.64 -2.39
C ARG A 190 -8.01 -8.61 -3.39
N THR A 191 -8.57 -9.07 -4.49
CA THR A 191 -9.25 -8.20 -5.43
C THR A 191 -10.73 -8.20 -5.08
N THR A 192 -11.27 -7.05 -4.69
CA THR A 192 -12.73 -6.93 -4.66
C THR A 192 -13.22 -6.82 -6.10
N PRO A 193 -14.27 -7.57 -6.49
CA PRO A 193 -14.88 -7.34 -7.78
C PRO A 193 -15.31 -5.88 -7.80
N THR A 194 -14.71 -5.07 -8.67
CA THR A 194 -15.23 -3.75 -8.97
C THR A 194 -16.62 -3.97 -9.55
N THR A 195 -17.64 -3.88 -8.71
CA THR A 195 -18.99 -3.70 -9.23
C THR A 195 -18.90 -2.35 -9.94
N LYS A 196 -18.77 -2.39 -11.27
CA LYS A 196 -18.92 -1.20 -12.10
C LYS A 196 -20.29 -0.66 -11.76
N VAL A 197 -20.35 0.30 -10.83
CA VAL A 197 -21.55 1.10 -10.61
C VAL A 197 -21.81 1.69 -11.99
N PRO A 198 -22.93 1.34 -12.65
CA PRO A 198 -23.23 1.90 -13.95
C PRO A 198 -23.10 3.41 -13.82
N GLU A 199 -22.21 4.01 -14.61
CA GLU A 199 -22.00 5.45 -14.57
C GLU A 199 -23.39 6.10 -14.57
N PRO A 200 -23.67 7.02 -13.61
CA PRO A 200 -24.99 7.64 -13.55
C PRO A 200 -25.25 8.18 -14.92
N SER A 201 -26.36 7.74 -15.53
CA SER A 201 -26.68 7.88 -16.93
C SER A 201 -26.75 9.37 -17.31
N THR A 202 -25.63 10.06 -17.38
CA THR A 202 -25.49 11.47 -17.70
C THR A 202 -25.99 11.69 -19.11
N LEU A 203 -25.82 10.69 -19.99
CA LEU A 203 -26.47 10.61 -21.30
C LEU A 203 -28.00 10.49 -21.20
N ALA A 204 -28.54 9.73 -20.25
CA ALA A 204 -29.99 9.65 -20.07
C ALA A 204 -30.57 10.93 -19.44
N LEU A 205 -29.86 11.55 -18.49
CA LEU A 205 -30.23 12.84 -17.89
C LEU A 205 -30.14 13.98 -18.91
N LEU A 206 -29.08 13.99 -19.74
CA LEU A 206 -28.93 14.93 -20.85
C LEU A 206 -30.01 14.70 -21.90
N GLY A 207 -30.30 13.44 -22.25
CA GLY A 207 -31.37 13.06 -23.18
C GLY A 207 -32.75 13.50 -22.71
N LEU A 208 -33.08 13.24 -21.44
CA LEU A 208 -34.33 13.68 -20.81
C LEU A 208 -34.40 15.21 -20.71
N GLY A 209 -33.29 15.88 -20.39
CA GLY A 209 -33.20 17.34 -20.38
C GLY A 209 -33.48 17.95 -21.75
N LEU A 210 -32.90 17.39 -22.82
CA LEU A 210 -33.14 17.82 -24.20
C LEU A 210 -34.59 17.52 -24.66
N ALA A 211 -35.14 16.36 -24.30
CA ALA A 211 -36.52 16.01 -24.59
C ALA A 211 -37.52 16.95 -23.88
N GLY A 212 -37.28 17.25 -22.60
CA GLY A 212 -38.07 18.23 -21.85
C GLY A 212 -38.00 19.63 -22.45
N LEU A 213 -36.81 20.07 -22.88
CA LEU A 213 -36.61 21.37 -23.50
C LEU A 213 -37.33 21.50 -24.85
N THR A 214 -37.29 20.45 -25.68
CA THR A 214 -38.02 20.43 -26.96
C THR A 214 -39.53 20.43 -26.76
N TYR A 215 -40.05 19.73 -25.75
CA TYR A 215 -41.47 19.75 -25.40
C TYR A 215 -41.92 21.15 -24.90
N ALA A 216 -41.14 21.78 -24.03
CA ALA A 216 -41.44 23.12 -23.51
C ALA A 216 -41.49 24.18 -24.62
N ARG A 217 -40.57 24.13 -25.60
CA ARG A 217 -40.56 25.04 -26.76
C ARG A 217 -41.79 24.92 -27.65
N ARG A 218 -42.35 23.72 -27.81
CA ARG A 218 -43.57 23.51 -28.62
C ARG A 218 -44.81 24.11 -27.97
N LYS A 219 -44.91 24.06 -26.64
CA LYS A 219 -46.06 24.61 -25.89
C LYS A 219 -46.11 26.15 -25.92
N SER A 220 -44.97 26.84 -25.96
CA SER A 220 -44.96 28.31 -25.99
C SER A 220 -45.47 28.91 -27.31
N ARG A 221 -45.35 28.19 -28.43
CA ARG A 221 -45.84 28.64 -29.75
C ARG A 221 -47.37 28.50 -29.91
N SER A 222 -48.01 27.62 -29.14
CA SER A 222 -49.46 27.41 -29.18
C SER A 222 -50.28 28.47 -28.43
N ARG A 223 -49.66 29.35 -27.64
CA ARG A 223 -50.37 30.43 -26.91
C ARG A 223 -50.45 31.75 -27.67
N VAL A 224 -49.80 31.87 -28.83
CA VAL A 224 -49.73 33.14 -29.59
C VAL A 224 -50.82 33.25 -30.68
N TYR A 225 -51.64 32.21 -30.92
CA TYR A 225 -52.67 32.19 -31.97
C TYR A 225 -54.12 32.07 -31.47
N SER A 226 -54.47 32.71 -30.36
CA SER A 226 -55.87 32.76 -29.90
C SER A 226 -56.28 34.12 -29.34
N ILE A 227 -56.04 35.19 -30.08
CA ILE A 227 -56.80 36.44 -29.95
C ILE A 227 -56.90 37.03 -31.37
N HIS A 228 -58.08 36.98 -31.97
CA HIS A 228 -58.76 38.02 -32.78
C HIS A 228 -60.03 37.40 -33.38
N SER A 229 -61.15 37.69 -32.71
CA SER A 229 -62.48 37.86 -33.28
C SER A 229 -62.96 39.24 -32.85
#